data_AF-A0A7C2AHU9-F1
#
_entry.id   AF-A0A7C2AHU9-F1
#
_cell.length_a   1.000
_cell.length_b   1.000
_cell.length_c   1.000
_cell.angle_alpha   90.00
_cell.angle_beta   90.00
_cell.angle_gamma   90.00
#
_symmetry.space_group_name_H-M   'P 1'
#
loop_
_entity.id
_entity.type
_entity.pdbx_description
1 polymer ?
#
loop_
_entity_poly.entity_id
_entity_poly.type
_entity_poly.pdbx_seq_one_letter_code
_entity_poly.pdbx_strand_id
1 'polypeptide(L)'
;MERTKKSFILYLTIAGVAALVISWWLIFFARQGEVLIERLGASGVNLSLEEMDAVRDATHESLRMFAFEGGFLALLTVGGLLLLIRAQRREVEMHRRQRDFLSGVTHELRSPIASARLQVESLRMGRVPKDKQERYLVRTLADLDRLSRTVDQLLKAARASSGRVQLSLQPL
;
A
#
# COMPACT_ATOMS: atom_id res chain seq x y z
N MET A 1 -1.71 -10.18 8.56
CA MET A 1 -0.43 -10.70 8.01
C MET A 1 -0.61 -11.56 6.76
N GLU A 2 -1.71 -12.30 6.61
CA GLU A 2 -1.92 -13.17 5.44
C GLU A 2 -2.09 -12.39 4.12
N ARG A 3 -2.81 -11.27 4.13
CA ARG A 3 -3.03 -10.41 2.94
C ARG A 3 -1.74 -9.81 2.37
N THR A 4 -0.85 -9.33 3.24
CA THR A 4 0.47 -8.80 2.85
C THR A 4 1.38 -9.89 2.27
N LYS A 5 1.31 -11.13 2.78
CA LYS A 5 2.03 -12.26 2.20
C LYS A 5 1.48 -12.62 0.81
N LYS A 6 0.14 -12.63 0.62
CA LYS A 6 -0.49 -12.88 -0.69
C LYS A 6 -0.12 -11.81 -1.73
N SER A 7 -0.15 -10.52 -1.36
CA SER A 7 0.31 -9.44 -2.25
C SER A 7 1.80 -9.54 -2.58
N PHE A 8 2.64 -9.89 -1.61
CA PHE A 8 4.07 -10.09 -1.84
C PHE A 8 4.35 -11.24 -2.82
N ILE A 9 3.65 -12.38 -2.64
CA ILE A 9 3.73 -13.51 -3.56
C ILE A 9 3.29 -13.09 -4.96
N LEU A 10 2.18 -12.34 -5.09
CA LEU A 10 1.72 -11.83 -6.38
C LEU A 10 2.76 -10.95 -7.08
N TYR A 11 3.38 -10.01 -6.37
CA TYR A 11 4.43 -9.16 -6.93
C TYR A 11 5.67 -9.95 -7.34
N LEU A 12 6.05 -10.96 -6.54
CA LEU A 12 7.14 -11.88 -6.86
C LEU A 12 6.82 -12.71 -8.12
N THR A 13 5.57 -13.17 -8.27
CA THR A 13 5.12 -13.90 -9.45
C THR A 13 5.16 -13.00 -10.69
N ILE A 14 4.66 -11.76 -10.61
CA ILE A 14 4.70 -10.81 -11.73
C ILE A 14 6.14 -10.51 -12.14
N ALA A 15 7.02 -10.24 -11.18
CA ALA A 15 8.44 -9.99 -11.44
C ALA A 15 9.14 -11.22 -12.04
N GLY A 16 8.83 -12.42 -11.53
CA GLY A 16 9.37 -13.68 -12.04
C GLY A 16 8.92 -13.98 -13.47
N VAL A 17 7.64 -13.79 -13.78
CA VAL A 17 7.11 -13.94 -15.15
C VAL A 17 7.76 -12.92 -16.09
N ALA A 18 7.89 -11.66 -15.67
CA ALA A 18 8.58 -10.64 -16.47
C ALA A 18 10.04 -11.05 -16.76
N ALA A 19 10.77 -11.53 -15.76
CA ALA A 19 12.14 -12.01 -15.93
C ALA A 19 12.24 -13.23 -16.87
N LEU A 20 11.30 -14.17 -16.78
CA LEU A 20 11.23 -15.32 -17.68
C LEU A 20 10.95 -14.90 -19.12
N VAL A 21 10.02 -13.96 -19.33
CA VAL A 21 9.71 -13.42 -20.66
C VAL A 21 10.93 -12.71 -21.26
N ILE A 22 11.60 -11.86 -20.48
CA ILE A 22 12.83 -11.17 -20.90
C ILE A 22 13.93 -12.18 -21.24
N SER A 23 14.12 -13.19 -20.40
CA SER A 23 15.15 -14.22 -20.60
C SER A 23 14.86 -15.09 -21.83
N TRP A 24 13.59 -15.51 -22.00
CA TRP A 24 13.15 -16.26 -23.17
C TRP A 24 13.38 -15.46 -24.45
N TRP A 25 13.09 -14.16 -24.41
CA TRP A 25 13.25 -13.26 -25.55
C TRP A 25 14.72 -13.09 -25.97
N LEU A 26 15.62 -12.90 -25.00
CA LEU A 26 17.07 -12.84 -25.25
C LEU A 26 17.60 -14.12 -25.90
N ILE A 27 17.15 -15.29 -25.44
CA ILE A 27 17.58 -16.59 -25.96
C ILE A 27 17.03 -16.83 -27.37
N PHE A 28 15.74 -16.55 -27.58
CA PHE A 28 15.09 -16.73 -28.88
C PHE A 28 15.79 -15.92 -29.97
N PHE A 29 16.13 -14.67 -29.67
CA PHE A 29 16.79 -13.79 -30.62
C PHE A 29 18.24 -14.23 -30.91
N ALA A 30 19.01 -14.60 -29.88
CA ALA A 30 20.37 -15.12 -30.07
C ALA A 30 20.41 -16.34 -31.02
N ARG A 31 19.35 -17.15 -31.02
CA ARG A 31 19.21 -18.29 -31.93
C ARG A 31 18.69 -17.96 -33.32
N GLN A 32 17.98 -16.83 -33.49
CA GLN A 32 17.33 -16.50 -34.74
C GLN A 32 18.32 -16.09 -35.85
N GLY A 33 19.44 -15.46 -35.48
CA GLY A 33 20.51 -15.09 -36.41
C GLY A 33 21.19 -16.29 -37.07
N GLU A 34 21.47 -17.35 -36.32
CA GLU A 34 22.14 -18.55 -36.86
C GLU A 34 21.22 -19.35 -37.79
N VAL A 35 19.93 -19.47 -37.43
CA VAL A 35 18.95 -20.24 -38.23
C VAL A 35 18.70 -19.62 -39.61
N LEU A 36 18.82 -18.29 -39.75
CA LEU A 36 18.64 -17.63 -41.04
C LEU A 36 19.81 -17.91 -42.00
N ILE A 37 21.03 -17.90 -41.48
CA ILE A 37 22.26 -18.20 -42.22
C ILE A 37 22.27 -19.67 -42.65
N GLU A 38 21.89 -20.58 -41.75
CA GLU A 38 21.81 -22.02 -42.03
C GLU A 38 20.77 -22.34 -43.12
N ARG A 39 19.60 -21.68 -43.10
CA ARG A 39 18.57 -21.85 -44.14
C ARG A 39 19.00 -21.32 -45.50
N LEU A 40 19.73 -20.21 -45.55
CA LEU A 40 20.27 -19.66 -46.80
C LEU A 40 21.38 -20.56 -47.37
N GLY A 41 22.27 -21.09 -46.52
CA GLY A 41 23.30 -22.06 -46.92
C GLY A 41 22.73 -23.40 -47.39
N ALA A 42 21.67 -23.90 -46.74
CA ALA A 42 20.96 -25.12 -47.14
C ALA A 42 20.20 -24.98 -48.48
N SER A 43 19.92 -23.74 -48.91
CA SER A 43 19.24 -23.43 -50.18
C SER A 43 20.19 -23.42 -51.39
N GLY A 44 21.49 -23.67 -51.19
CA GLY A 44 22.50 -23.70 -52.26
C GLY A 44 23.00 -22.31 -52.70
N VAL A 45 22.69 -21.25 -51.94
CA VAL A 45 23.21 -19.90 -52.17
C VAL A 45 24.60 -19.79 -51.53
N ASN A 46 25.64 -19.63 -52.35
CA ASN A 46 27.00 -19.35 -51.86
C ASN A 46 27.10 -17.88 -51.45
N LEU A 47 26.91 -17.61 -50.15
CA LEU A 47 27.09 -16.27 -49.59
C LEU A 47 28.58 -15.93 -49.55
N SER A 48 28.95 -14.77 -50.09
CA SER A 48 30.31 -14.25 -49.95
C SER A 48 30.58 -13.79 -48.50
N LEU A 49 31.85 -13.66 -48.12
CA LEU A 49 32.24 -13.14 -46.79
C LEU A 49 31.60 -11.77 -46.49
N GLU A 50 31.34 -10.97 -47.53
CA GLU A 50 30.73 -9.64 -47.44
C GLU A 50 29.22 -9.72 -47.14
N GLU A 51 28.51 -10.73 -47.66
CA GLU A 51 27.09 -10.97 -47.36
C GLU A 51 26.89 -11.59 -45.97
N MET A 52 27.85 -12.41 -45.51
CA MET A 52 27.86 -12.94 -44.14
C MET A 52 28.06 -11.82 -43.10
N ASP A 53 28.96 -10.87 -43.36
CA ASP A 53 29.16 -9.70 -42.50
C ASP A 53 27.96 -8.73 -42.54
N ALA A 54 27.31 -8.55 -43.70
CA ALA A 54 26.09 -7.74 -43.81
C ALA A 54 24.90 -8.32 -43.04
N VAL A 55 24.71 -9.64 -43.06
CA VAL A 55 23.67 -10.33 -42.25
C VAL A 55 23.97 -10.19 -40.77
N ARG A 56 25.25 -10.29 -40.38
CA ARG A 56 25.68 -10.12 -38.99
C ARG A 56 25.44 -8.69 -38.48
N ASP A 57 25.73 -7.67 -39.30
CA ASP A 57 25.46 -6.27 -38.97
C ASP A 57 23.96 -5.96 -38.88
N ALA A 58 23.14 -6.49 -39.80
CA ALA A 58 21.67 -6.38 -39.71
C ALA A 58 21.10 -7.03 -38.44
N THR A 59 21.73 -8.10 -37.97
CA THR A 59 21.38 -8.79 -36.71
C THR A 59 21.76 -7.94 -35.49
N HIS A 60 22.91 -7.25 -35.53
CA HIS A 60 23.34 -6.31 -34.49
C HIS A 60 22.48 -5.04 -34.43
N GLU A 61 21.99 -4.54 -35.55
CA GLU A 61 21.12 -3.37 -35.59
C GLU A 61 19.73 -3.69 -35.02
N SER A 62 19.20 -4.86 -35.36
CA SER A 62 17.95 -5.38 -34.80
C SER A 62 18.02 -5.55 -33.27
N LEU A 63 19.16 -6.02 -32.73
CA LEU A 63 19.39 -6.15 -31.28
C LEU A 63 19.23 -4.83 -30.51
N ARG A 64 19.63 -3.70 -31.11
CA ARG A 64 19.52 -2.39 -30.44
C ARG A 64 18.06 -1.97 -30.27
N MET A 65 17.25 -2.08 -31.33
CA MET A 65 15.83 -1.72 -31.30
C MET A 65 15.09 -2.53 -30.23
N PHE A 66 15.40 -3.83 -30.16
CA PHE A 66 14.84 -4.76 -29.20
C PHE A 66 15.34 -4.53 -27.76
N ALA A 67 16.62 -4.21 -27.56
CA ALA A 67 17.13 -3.82 -26.24
C ALA A 67 16.39 -2.59 -25.68
N PHE A 68 16.04 -1.62 -26.53
CA PHE A 68 15.22 -0.48 -26.13
C PHE A 68 13.79 -0.88 -25.78
N GLU A 69 13.12 -1.71 -26.58
CA GLU A 69 11.75 -2.13 -26.33
C GLU A 69 11.64 -3.00 -25.05
N GLY A 70 12.57 -3.93 -24.85
CA GLY A 70 12.66 -4.75 -23.63
C GLY A 70 13.00 -3.91 -22.40
N GLY A 71 13.96 -2.99 -22.52
CA GLY A 71 14.32 -2.06 -21.44
C GLY A 71 13.16 -1.14 -21.05
N PHE A 72 12.40 -0.66 -22.03
CA PHE A 72 11.20 0.16 -21.82
C PHE A 72 10.10 -0.61 -21.08
N LEU A 73 9.80 -1.85 -21.50
CA LEU A 73 8.81 -2.70 -20.83
C LEU A 73 9.25 -3.11 -19.42
N ALA A 74 10.54 -3.40 -19.21
CA ALA A 74 11.10 -3.68 -17.90
C ALA A 74 10.96 -2.47 -16.97
N LEU A 75 11.30 -1.28 -17.46
CA LEU A 75 11.17 -0.03 -16.70
C LEU A 75 9.71 0.26 -16.32
N LEU A 76 8.78 0.10 -17.26
CA LEU A 76 7.34 0.24 -17.00
C LEU A 76 6.84 -0.76 -15.96
N THR A 77 7.27 -2.02 -16.06
CA THR A 77 6.87 -3.07 -15.12
C THR A 77 7.38 -2.77 -13.72
N VAL A 78 8.66 -2.44 -13.58
CA VAL A 78 9.27 -2.08 -12.29
C VAL A 78 8.63 -0.82 -11.71
N GLY A 79 8.46 0.22 -12.54
CA GLY A 79 7.82 1.47 -12.13
C GLY A 79 6.38 1.25 -11.65
N GLY A 80 5.59 0.47 -12.39
CA GLY A 80 4.22 0.10 -12.01
C GLY A 80 4.18 -0.67 -10.69
N LEU A 81 5.08 -1.64 -10.50
CA LEU A 81 5.19 -2.42 -9.27
C LEU A 81 5.51 -1.52 -8.07
N LEU A 82 6.44 -0.58 -8.22
CA LEU A 82 6.82 0.38 -7.19
C LEU A 82 5.67 1.30 -6.79
N LEU A 83 4.91 1.80 -7.77
CA LEU A 83 3.72 2.63 -7.52
C LEU A 83 2.65 1.85 -6.75
N LEU A 84 2.38 0.61 -7.16
CA LEU A 84 1.43 -0.27 -6.47
C LEU A 84 1.84 -0.55 -5.02
N ILE A 85 3.12 -0.90 -4.79
CA ILE A 85 3.64 -1.11 -3.43
C ILE A 85 3.49 0.15 -2.59
N ARG A 86 3.80 1.33 -3.15
CA ARG A 86 3.68 2.61 -2.45
C ARG A 86 2.23 2.94 -2.11
N ALA A 87 1.30 2.70 -3.03
CA ALA A 87 -0.13 2.90 -2.82
C ALA A 87 -0.66 1.96 -1.72
N GLN A 88 -0.32 0.67 -1.77
CA GLN A 88 -0.73 -0.31 -0.77
C GLN A 88 -0.17 0.02 0.62
N ARG A 89 1.09 0.45 0.71
CA ARG A 89 1.69 0.87 2.00
C ARG A 89 0.93 2.03 2.62
N ARG A 90 0.58 3.04 1.82
CA ARG A 90 -0.25 4.18 2.28
C ARG A 90 -1.60 3.74 2.82
N GLU A 91 -2.27 2.84 2.13
CA GLU A 91 -3.58 2.31 2.54
C GLU A 91 -3.48 1.55 3.87
N VAL A 92 -2.48 0.67 4.00
CA VAL A 92 -2.23 -0.08 5.25
C VAL A 92 -1.91 0.87 6.41
N GLU A 93 -1.10 1.89 6.17
CA GLU A 93 -0.75 2.86 7.19
C GLU A 93 -1.97 3.70 7.62
N MET A 94 -2.82 4.10 6.67
CA MET A 94 -4.08 4.80 6.97
C MET A 94 -5.00 3.95 7.84
N HIS A 95 -5.22 2.68 7.46
CA HIS A 95 -6.02 1.76 8.27
C HIS A 95 -5.42 1.51 9.65
N ARG A 96 -4.09 1.42 9.74
CA ARG A 96 -3.41 1.29 11.03
C ARG A 96 -3.67 2.51 11.92
N ARG A 97 -3.50 3.73 11.39
CA ARG A 97 -3.77 4.97 12.13
C ARG A 97 -5.22 5.04 12.59
N GLN A 98 -6.17 4.68 11.74
CA GLN A 98 -7.60 4.63 12.10
C GLN A 98 -7.86 3.63 13.24
N ARG A 99 -7.27 2.43 13.18
CA ARG A 99 -7.42 1.41 14.21
C ARG A 99 -6.78 1.83 15.53
N ASP A 100 -5.58 2.38 15.48
CA ASP A 100 -4.85 2.83 16.67
C ASP A 100 -5.60 4.01 17.33
N PHE A 101 -6.16 4.92 16.53
CA PHE A 101 -7.08 5.97 17.00
C PHE A 101 -8.31 5.37 17.70
N LEU A 102 -9.06 4.49 17.03
CA LEU A 102 -10.25 3.84 17.61
C LEU A 102 -9.94 3.10 18.92
N SER A 103 -8.78 2.44 18.98
CA SER A 103 -8.31 1.75 20.19
C SER A 103 -8.03 2.75 21.33
N GLY A 104 -7.34 3.86 21.04
CA GLY A 104 -7.06 4.92 22.01
C GLY A 104 -8.35 5.54 22.54
N VAL A 105 -9.27 5.89 21.64
CA VAL A 105 -10.60 6.41 21.96
C VAL A 105 -11.35 5.46 22.89
N THR A 106 -11.41 4.18 22.53
CA THR A 106 -12.12 3.19 23.34
C THR A 106 -11.53 3.09 24.74
N HIS A 107 -10.20 3.16 24.86
CA HIS A 107 -9.52 3.13 26.15
C HIS A 107 -9.84 4.35 27.00
N GLU A 108 -9.81 5.55 26.42
CA GLU A 108 -10.15 6.80 27.11
C GLU A 108 -11.62 6.88 27.55
N LEU A 109 -12.55 6.31 26.77
CA LEU A 109 -13.96 6.26 27.13
C LEU A 109 -14.27 5.21 28.20
N ARG A 110 -13.56 4.07 28.20
CA ARG A 110 -13.85 2.95 29.11
C ARG A 110 -13.61 3.30 30.58
N SER A 111 -12.57 4.08 30.86
CA SER A 111 -12.19 4.45 32.24
C SER A 111 -13.27 5.28 32.97
N PRO A 112 -13.74 6.43 32.44
CA PRO A 112 -14.81 7.21 33.08
C PRO A 112 -16.13 6.45 33.14
N ILE A 113 -16.47 5.63 32.13
CA ILE A 113 -17.67 4.79 32.15
C ILE A 113 -17.60 3.77 33.30
N ALA A 114 -16.46 3.08 33.46
CA ALA A 114 -16.27 2.12 34.54
C ALA A 114 -16.33 2.79 35.92
N SER A 115 -15.70 3.95 36.06
CA SER A 115 -15.71 4.74 37.29
C SER A 115 -17.12 5.20 37.67
N ALA A 116 -17.86 5.79 36.73
CA ALA A 116 -19.24 6.24 36.95
C ALA A 116 -20.16 5.06 37.30
N ARG A 117 -20.02 3.93 36.58
CA ARG A 117 -20.79 2.71 36.86
C ARG A 117 -20.53 2.17 38.27
N LEU A 118 -19.26 2.08 38.69
CA LEU A 118 -18.89 1.61 40.02
C LEU A 118 -19.50 2.49 41.13
N GLN A 119 -19.48 3.81 40.94
CA GLN A 119 -20.03 4.77 41.90
C GLN A 119 -21.54 4.61 42.03
N VAL A 120 -22.25 4.52 40.90
CA VAL A 120 -23.71 4.31 40.88
C VAL A 120 -24.08 2.94 41.45
N GLU A 121 -23.36 1.88 41.12
CA GLU A 121 -23.57 0.54 41.69
C GLU A 121 -23.36 0.54 43.21
N SER A 122 -22.34 1.23 43.70
CA SER A 122 -22.06 1.34 45.14
C SER A 122 -23.18 2.07 45.90
N LEU A 123 -23.71 3.15 45.31
CA LEU A 123 -24.87 3.87 45.84
C LEU A 123 -26.11 2.98 45.85
N ARG A 124 -26.40 2.30 44.74
CA ARG A 124 -27.56 1.41 44.60
C ARG A 124 -27.53 0.23 45.58
N MET A 125 -26.35 -0.32 45.85
CA MET A 125 -26.18 -1.43 46.80
C MET A 125 -26.22 -0.98 48.28
N GLY A 126 -26.38 0.32 48.56
CA GLY A 126 -26.38 0.84 49.93
C GLY A 126 -25.02 0.72 50.63
N ARG A 127 -23.93 0.51 49.87
CA ARG A 127 -22.55 0.36 50.41
C ARG A 127 -21.91 1.70 50.78
N VAL A 128 -22.56 2.82 50.46
CA VAL A 128 -22.05 4.18 50.68
C VAL A 128 -22.80 4.82 51.86
N PRO A 129 -22.11 5.21 52.95
CA PRO A 129 -22.68 5.96 54.06
C PRO A 129 -23.38 7.24 53.61
N LYS A 130 -24.48 7.63 54.27
CA LYS A 130 -25.33 8.78 53.86
C LYS A 130 -24.55 10.08 53.70
N ASP A 131 -23.58 10.34 54.58
CA ASP A 131 -22.68 11.51 54.55
C ASP A 131 -21.76 11.54 53.31
N LYS A 132 -21.54 10.40 52.65
CA LYS A 132 -20.67 10.28 51.46
C LYS A 132 -21.44 10.16 50.15
N GLN A 133 -22.76 10.00 50.18
CA GLN A 133 -23.56 9.78 48.97
C GLN A 133 -23.46 10.95 48.00
N GLU A 134 -23.57 12.18 48.51
CA GLU A 134 -23.42 13.40 47.71
C GLU A 134 -22.08 13.46 46.99
N ARG A 135 -21.00 13.09 47.68
CA ARG A 135 -19.66 13.05 47.09
C ARG A 135 -19.54 12.04 45.94
N TYR A 136 -20.24 10.90 46.02
CA TYR A 136 -20.28 9.92 44.93
C TYR A 136 -21.09 10.42 43.74
N LEU A 137 -22.21 11.11 43.98
CA LEU A 137 -23.01 11.74 42.92
C LEU A 137 -22.21 12.83 42.20
N VAL A 138 -21.55 13.72 42.94
CA VAL A 138 -20.68 14.77 42.38
C VAL A 138 -19.55 14.19 41.52
N ARG A 139 -18.89 13.13 42.01
CA ARG A 139 -17.83 12.44 41.24
C ARG A 139 -18.38 11.75 39.99
N THR A 140 -19.56 11.16 40.05
CA THR A 140 -20.23 10.54 38.91
C THR A 140 -20.53 11.59 37.84
N LEU A 141 -21.08 12.75 38.23
CA LEU A 141 -21.32 13.88 37.31
C LEU A 141 -20.01 14.37 36.67
N ALA A 142 -18.94 14.51 37.46
CA ALA A 142 -17.64 14.91 36.94
C ALA A 142 -17.07 13.91 35.91
N ASP A 143 -17.27 12.60 36.10
CA ASP A 143 -16.85 11.57 35.13
C ASP A 143 -17.68 11.63 33.84
N LEU A 144 -18.99 11.91 33.94
CA LEU A 144 -19.86 12.11 32.78
C LEU A 144 -19.50 13.39 32.00
N ASP A 145 -19.17 14.49 32.70
CA ASP A 145 -18.70 15.72 32.06
C ASP A 145 -17.38 15.50 31.31
N ARG A 146 -16.45 14.74 31.91
CA ARG A 146 -15.20 14.34 31.25
C ARG A 146 -15.47 13.52 30.00
N LEU A 147 -16.36 12.54 30.08
CA LEU A 147 -16.77 11.73 28.92
C LEU A 147 -17.33 12.61 27.80
N SER A 148 -18.21 13.56 28.13
CA SER A 148 -18.79 14.51 27.17
C SER A 148 -17.70 15.32 26.45
N ARG A 149 -16.73 15.87 27.20
CA ARG A 149 -15.59 16.61 26.62
C ARG A 149 -14.74 15.74 25.71
N THR A 150 -14.48 14.49 26.07
CA THR A 150 -13.74 13.56 25.21
C THR A 150 -14.51 13.32 23.91
N VAL A 151 -15.82 13.07 23.96
CA VAL A 151 -16.65 12.92 22.75
C VAL A 151 -16.60 14.17 21.87
N ASP A 152 -16.70 15.36 22.45
CA ASP A 152 -16.59 16.63 21.72
C ASP A 152 -15.22 16.79 21.03
N GLN A 153 -14.14 16.44 21.71
CA GLN A 153 -12.79 16.46 21.13
C GLN A 153 -12.68 15.49 19.95
N LEU A 154 -13.29 14.31 20.04
CA LEU A 154 -13.31 13.33 18.95
C LEU A 154 -14.12 13.80 17.75
N LEU A 155 -15.29 14.41 17.96
CA LEU A 155 -16.09 15.01 16.90
C LEU A 155 -15.34 16.14 16.20
N LYS A 156 -14.62 16.99 16.96
CA LYS A 156 -13.76 18.04 16.39
C LYS A 156 -12.63 17.44 15.55
N ALA A 157 -11.94 16.41 16.06
CA ALA A 157 -10.88 15.72 15.33
C ALA A 157 -11.39 15.01 14.05
N ALA A 158 -12.57 14.41 14.10
CA ALA A 158 -13.21 13.79 12.95
C ALA A 158 -13.61 14.82 11.87
N ARG A 159 -14.12 15.99 12.27
CA ARG A 159 -14.40 17.10 11.33
C ARG A 159 -13.13 17.67 10.71
N ALA A 160 -12.06 17.83 11.49
CA ALA A 160 -10.78 18.32 11.00
C ALA A 160 -10.10 17.35 10.02
N SER A 161 -10.30 16.03 10.18
CA SER A 161 -9.73 15.02 9.28
C SER A 161 -10.56 14.77 8.01
N SER A 162 -11.86 15.06 8.03
CA SER A 162 -12.76 14.94 6.87
C SER A 162 -12.84 16.21 6.03
N GLY A 163 -12.64 17.38 6.64
CA GLY A 163 -12.57 18.66 5.94
C GLY A 163 -11.17 18.90 5.37
N ARG A 164 -11.01 18.77 4.05
CA ARG A 164 -10.17 19.72 3.31
C ARG A 164 -10.53 21.09 3.86
N VAL A 165 -9.60 21.74 4.54
CA VAL A 165 -9.75 23.10 5.05
C VAL A 165 -10.29 23.91 3.87
N GLN A 166 -11.59 24.22 3.89
CA GLN A 166 -12.13 25.36 3.17
C GLN A 166 -11.43 26.53 3.84
N LEU A 167 -10.23 26.84 3.35
CA LEU A 167 -9.63 28.13 3.54
C LEU A 167 -10.65 29.07 2.92
N SER A 168 -11.52 29.58 3.77
CA SER A 168 -12.29 30.78 3.50
C SER A 168 -11.25 31.87 3.30
N LEU A 169 -10.67 31.91 2.11
CA LEU A 169 -10.00 33.08 1.58
C LEU A 169 -11.11 34.10 1.43
N GLN A 170 -11.34 34.84 2.51
CA GLN A 170 -12.13 36.05 2.50
C GLN A 170 -11.31 37.03 1.64
N PRO A 171 -11.78 37.40 0.44
CA PRO A 171 -11.04 38.34 -0.39
C PRO A 171 -11.06 39.70 0.31
N LEU A 172 -9.87 40.31 0.42
CA LEU A 172 -9.66 41.68 0.86
C LEU A 172 -10.19 42.67 -0.19
#